data_AF-A0A7W5DVK2-F1
#
_entry.id   AF-A0A7W5DVK2-F1
#
_cell.length_a   1.000
_cell.length_b   1.000
_cell.length_c   1.000
_cell.angle_alpha   90.00
_cell.angle_beta   90.00
_cell.angle_gamma   90.00
#
_symmetry.space_group_name_H-M   'P 1'
#
loop_
_entity.id
_entity.type
_entity.pdbx_description
1 polymer ?
#
loop_
_entity_poly.entity_id
_entity_poly.type
_entity_poly.pdbx_seq_one_letter_code
_entity_poly.pdbx_strand_id
1 'polypeptide(L)'
;MSQTVSMMLAGGLIRVLQGFAQAAPTLLVGLLIASILRYYLGGTGTRRLFGGDEWRSLPQSWLVGMLLPVCSIGVLPILFEMRRAKVKPGAMSAFALSAPLFNPLSLLYGLTLSRPLVIILFALGSLVVVTALGLFWDAAWRRLPACDEEHQDDHRVEAYATADHLIGLRRVFATMVHFAREATGVTMLVALVALSGLALLAAVLPYGAMQHSVERDDWWAPLKMLFVAVPVYATPMLAMSQMGMMFQHANSPGASFTLLILGAGMNLATPLWFGRHYGWKAASMWLASLLLIVLGLSYTINKPLVPPGVEPAGHTHAFDIYANPLSAYHTINLTTISEMVTKDLDVSVVASLIALVIVAVFGLLFRILKIDEASLIASAKAGSFASSMQTEDAAPRRGLDIIVPPGVIGATMLTGLVALSVVACYAYYPSPDECLDEIGMARAECLSAANSGQVDHALFWLPVWEDWSRRLEVGTFIRAGEVRPYQRMQGYLIRKKLELLEHELEHDPFETDETKRVVSDILGTNSRWVRSFRPAG
;
A
#
# COMPACT_ATOMS: atom_id res chain seq x y z
N MET A 1 22.06 23.31 -8.78
CA MET A 1 22.07 23.19 -10.26
C MET A 1 20.65 23.39 -10.76
N SER A 2 20.40 24.31 -11.70
CA SER A 2 19.05 24.55 -12.21
C SER A 2 18.64 23.42 -13.16
N GLN A 3 17.62 22.64 -12.79
CA GLN A 3 17.03 21.69 -13.72
C GLN A 3 16.41 22.44 -14.89
N THR A 4 16.57 21.90 -16.10
CA THR A 4 15.81 22.39 -17.26
C THR A 4 14.35 21.99 -17.11
N VAL A 5 13.44 22.82 -17.63
CA VAL A 5 11.99 22.54 -17.57
C VAL A 5 11.66 21.19 -18.24
N SER A 6 12.38 20.82 -19.29
CA SER A 6 12.25 19.50 -19.93
C SER A 6 12.63 18.35 -19.00
N MET A 7 13.70 18.48 -18.21
CA MET A 7 14.08 17.47 -17.20
C MET A 7 13.03 17.37 -16.08
N MET A 8 12.47 18.50 -15.63
CA MET A 8 11.40 18.51 -14.63
C MET A 8 10.15 17.76 -15.13
N LEU A 9 9.69 18.06 -16.35
CA LEU A 9 8.52 17.43 -16.94
C LEU A 9 8.75 15.94 -17.25
N ALA A 10 9.90 15.58 -17.82
CA ALA A 10 10.23 14.19 -18.11
C ALA A 10 10.37 13.35 -16.83
N GLY A 11 11.07 13.87 -15.81
CA GLY A 11 11.19 13.21 -14.51
C GLY A 11 9.84 13.04 -13.81
N GLY A 12 9.00 14.08 -13.83
CA GLY A 12 7.64 14.02 -13.30
C GLY A 12 6.77 12.98 -14.02
N LEU A 13 6.86 12.90 -15.35
CA LEU A 13 6.14 11.89 -16.13
C LEU A 13 6.59 10.48 -15.77
N ILE A 14 7.90 10.22 -15.66
CA ILE A 14 8.45 8.92 -15.25
C ILE A 14 7.89 8.52 -13.88
N ARG A 15 7.91 9.43 -12.89
CA ARG A 15 7.39 9.15 -11.55
C ARG A 15 5.90 8.87 -11.52
N VAL A 16 5.11 9.59 -12.31
CA VAL A 16 3.67 9.32 -12.44
C VAL A 16 3.40 7.96 -13.06
N LEU A 17 4.16 7.58 -14.10
CA LEU A 17 4.02 6.27 -14.75
C LEU A 17 4.42 5.12 -13.81
N GLN A 18 5.53 5.25 -13.10
CA GLN A 18 5.97 4.29 -12.08
C GLN A 18 4.93 4.17 -10.95
N GLY A 19 4.47 5.30 -10.41
CA GLY A 19 3.46 5.32 -9.35
C GLY A 19 2.12 4.72 -9.80
N PHE A 20 1.69 5.00 -11.04
CA PHE A 20 0.48 4.42 -11.61
C PHE A 20 0.60 2.89 -11.77
N ALA A 21 1.73 2.42 -12.28
CA ALA A 21 1.99 0.99 -12.44
C ALA A 21 1.92 0.27 -11.08
N GLN A 22 2.61 0.81 -10.07
CA GLN A 22 2.62 0.24 -8.72
C GLN A 22 1.26 0.32 -8.02
N ALA A 23 0.43 1.33 -8.35
CA ALA A 23 -0.91 1.48 -7.80
C ALA A 23 -1.92 0.50 -8.43
N ALA A 24 -1.70 0.04 -9.67
CA ALA A 24 -2.66 -0.73 -10.45
C ALA A 24 -3.25 -1.97 -9.73
N PRO A 25 -2.45 -2.85 -9.08
CA PRO A 25 -2.98 -4.02 -8.37
C PRO A 25 -3.97 -3.61 -7.27
N THR A 26 -3.59 -2.62 -6.47
CA THR A 26 -4.41 -2.14 -5.34
C THR A 26 -5.64 -1.35 -5.79
N LEU A 27 -5.56 -0.64 -6.92
CA LEU A 27 -6.69 0.06 -7.52
C LEU A 27 -7.75 -0.94 -8.00
N LEU A 28 -7.33 -2.03 -8.65
CA LEU A 28 -8.23 -3.12 -9.04
C LEU A 28 -8.92 -3.75 -7.83
N VAL A 29 -8.17 -4.06 -6.76
CA VAL A 29 -8.75 -4.56 -5.51
C VAL A 29 -9.74 -3.56 -4.92
N GLY A 30 -9.41 -2.26 -4.90
CA GLY A 30 -10.28 -1.20 -4.42
C GLY A 30 -11.60 -1.10 -5.19
N LEU A 31 -11.53 -1.13 -6.52
CA LEU A 31 -12.71 -1.14 -7.41
C LEU A 31 -13.58 -2.38 -7.20
N LEU A 32 -12.95 -3.54 -6.97
CA LEU A 32 -13.65 -4.79 -6.70
C LEU A 32 -14.39 -4.71 -5.36
N ILE A 33 -13.71 -4.27 -4.30
CA ILE A 33 -14.33 -4.09 -2.97
C ILE A 33 -15.49 -3.09 -3.06
N ALA A 34 -15.30 -1.94 -3.71
CA ALA A 34 -16.37 -0.96 -3.90
C ALA A 34 -17.60 -1.59 -4.58
N SER A 35 -17.38 -2.40 -5.62
CA SER A 35 -18.47 -3.10 -6.32
C SER A 35 -19.16 -4.16 -5.43
N ILE A 36 -18.41 -4.85 -4.58
CA ILE A 36 -18.96 -5.77 -3.57
C ILE A 36 -19.80 -5.01 -2.53
N LEU A 37 -19.30 -3.90 -2.00
CA LEU A 37 -20.05 -3.07 -1.05
C LEU A 37 -21.36 -2.59 -1.67
N ARG A 38 -21.31 -2.15 -2.92
CA ARG A 38 -22.44 -1.59 -3.66
C ARG A 38 -23.57 -2.59 -3.91
N TYR A 39 -23.24 -3.75 -4.48
CA TYR A 39 -24.24 -4.73 -4.94
C TYR A 39 -24.47 -5.88 -3.98
N TYR A 40 -23.57 -6.12 -3.02
CA TYR A 40 -23.69 -7.26 -2.12
C TYR A 40 -24.01 -6.89 -0.69
N LEU A 41 -23.34 -5.90 -0.12
CA LEU A 41 -23.69 -5.42 1.21
C LEU A 41 -24.82 -4.39 1.18
N GLY A 42 -24.91 -3.60 0.11
CA GLY A 42 -25.82 -2.46 0.04
C GLY A 42 -25.47 -1.39 1.06
N GLY A 43 -26.33 -0.36 1.19
CA GLY A 43 -26.09 0.74 2.12
C GLY A 43 -26.11 0.30 3.59
N THR A 44 -27.12 -0.49 3.98
CA THR A 44 -27.31 -0.98 5.36
C THR A 44 -26.20 -1.95 5.79
N GLY A 45 -25.84 -2.91 4.93
CA GLY A 45 -24.75 -3.84 5.20
C GLY A 45 -23.40 -3.15 5.26
N THR A 46 -23.14 -2.17 4.39
CA THR A 46 -21.90 -1.38 4.42
C THR A 46 -21.81 -0.56 5.70
N ARG A 47 -22.88 0.13 6.11
CA ARG A 47 -22.93 0.86 7.38
C ARG A 47 -22.68 -0.04 8.58
N ARG A 48 -23.23 -1.27 8.58
CA ARG A 48 -22.99 -2.28 9.63
C ARG A 48 -21.55 -2.80 9.64
N LEU A 49 -20.94 -3.03 8.46
CA LEU A 49 -19.56 -3.48 8.33
C LEU A 49 -18.57 -2.48 8.93
N PHE A 50 -18.86 -1.18 8.83
CA PHE A 50 -18.04 -0.10 9.40
C PHE A 50 -18.53 0.38 10.78
N GLY A 51 -19.34 -0.43 11.46
CA GLY A 51 -19.71 -0.27 12.88
C GLY A 51 -20.88 0.68 13.20
N GLY A 52 -21.57 1.17 12.17
CA GLY A 52 -22.79 1.95 12.32
C GLY A 52 -22.58 3.31 12.98
N ASP A 53 -23.55 3.73 13.81
CA ASP A 53 -23.50 5.03 14.48
C ASP A 53 -22.92 4.99 15.90
N GLU A 54 -22.36 3.86 16.30
CA GLU A 54 -21.82 3.69 17.64
C GLU A 54 -20.32 4.06 17.69
N TRP A 55 -19.79 4.21 18.90
CA TRP A 55 -18.35 4.43 19.13
C TRP A 55 -17.48 3.30 18.53
N ARG A 56 -18.02 2.07 18.42
CA ARG A 56 -17.34 0.93 17.80
C ARG A 56 -16.97 1.15 16.33
N SER A 57 -17.58 2.14 15.66
CA SER A 57 -17.32 2.44 14.25
C SER A 57 -15.85 2.76 13.95
N LEU A 58 -15.14 3.42 14.87
CA LEU A 58 -13.71 3.74 14.71
C LEU A 58 -12.80 2.51 14.77
N PRO A 59 -12.77 1.72 15.86
CA PRO A 59 -11.93 0.52 15.91
C PRO A 59 -12.32 -0.53 14.88
N GLN A 60 -13.61 -0.64 14.54
CA GLN A 60 -14.08 -1.57 13.51
C GLN A 60 -13.63 -1.13 12.11
N SER A 61 -13.71 0.16 11.78
CA SER A 61 -13.22 0.67 10.49
C SER A 61 -11.70 0.58 10.38
N TRP A 62 -10.98 0.81 11.48
CA TRP A 62 -9.55 0.60 11.55
C TRP A 62 -9.18 -0.86 11.23
N LEU A 63 -9.85 -1.82 11.89
CA LEU A 63 -9.62 -3.26 11.70
C LEU A 63 -9.96 -3.72 10.27
N VAL A 64 -11.09 -3.27 9.72
CA VAL A 64 -11.45 -3.56 8.32
C VAL A 64 -10.38 -3.01 7.38
N GLY A 65 -9.84 -1.82 7.64
CA GLY A 65 -8.72 -1.27 6.88
C GLY A 65 -7.50 -2.17 6.90
N MET A 66 -7.06 -2.62 8.08
CA MET A 66 -5.88 -3.50 8.21
C MET A 66 -6.01 -4.82 7.44
N LEU A 67 -7.21 -5.35 7.31
CA LEU A 67 -7.45 -6.64 6.66
C LEU A 67 -7.49 -6.55 5.14
N LEU A 68 -7.75 -5.37 4.57
CA LEU A 68 -7.93 -5.22 3.14
C LEU A 68 -6.59 -4.90 2.44
N PRO A 69 -6.23 -5.62 1.35
CA PRO A 69 -4.98 -5.43 0.64
C PRO A 69 -5.07 -4.23 -0.33
N VAL A 70 -5.30 -3.03 0.22
CA VAL A 70 -5.42 -1.79 -0.54
C VAL A 70 -4.33 -0.79 -0.13
N CYS A 71 -4.09 0.22 -0.98
CA CYS A 71 -3.25 1.38 -0.67
C CYS A 71 -4.08 2.67 -0.69
N SER A 72 -3.44 3.83 -0.51
CA SER A 72 -4.13 5.12 -0.43
C SER A 72 -4.91 5.47 -1.71
N ILE A 73 -4.47 5.00 -2.89
CA ILE A 73 -5.24 5.13 -4.15
C ILE A 73 -6.39 4.11 -4.22
N GLY A 74 -6.14 2.84 -3.86
CA GLY A 74 -7.16 1.80 -3.86
C GLY A 74 -8.30 2.03 -2.85
N VAL A 75 -8.07 2.84 -1.82
CA VAL A 75 -9.08 3.25 -0.83
C VAL A 75 -10.13 4.21 -1.41
N LEU A 76 -9.80 5.01 -2.42
CA LEU A 76 -10.69 6.03 -2.98
C LEU A 76 -12.04 5.49 -3.50
N PRO A 77 -12.12 4.44 -4.34
CA PRO A 77 -13.40 3.86 -4.76
C PRO A 77 -14.23 3.34 -3.57
N ILE A 78 -13.56 2.82 -2.53
CA ILE A 78 -14.23 2.36 -1.31
C ILE A 78 -14.81 3.54 -0.54
N LEU A 79 -14.10 4.67 -0.45
CA LEU A 79 -14.60 5.89 0.18
C LEU A 79 -15.85 6.45 -0.51
N PHE A 80 -15.93 6.41 -1.84
CA PHE A 80 -17.14 6.80 -2.56
C PHE A 80 -18.35 5.95 -2.15
N GLU A 81 -18.18 4.63 -2.04
CA GLU A 81 -19.26 3.73 -1.61
C GLU A 81 -19.58 3.85 -0.12
N MET A 82 -18.59 4.07 0.75
CA MET A 82 -18.82 4.39 2.17
C MET A 82 -19.64 5.67 2.34
N ARG A 83 -19.35 6.71 1.54
CA ARG A 83 -20.13 7.95 1.53
C ARG A 83 -21.56 7.68 1.04
N ARG A 84 -21.72 6.93 -0.05
CA ARG A 84 -23.04 6.54 -0.57
C ARG A 84 -23.86 5.77 0.46
N ALA A 85 -23.21 4.93 1.27
CA ALA A 85 -23.81 4.20 2.38
C ALA A 85 -24.02 5.03 3.65
N LYS A 86 -23.73 6.34 3.63
CA LYS A 86 -23.82 7.28 4.77
C LYS A 86 -23.04 6.81 6.00
N VAL A 87 -21.84 6.23 5.78
CA VAL A 87 -20.91 5.90 6.89
C VAL A 87 -20.42 7.19 7.54
N LYS A 88 -20.23 7.16 8.87
CA LYS A 88 -19.75 8.31 9.64
C LYS A 88 -18.42 8.87 9.11
N PRO A 89 -18.25 10.19 9.03
CA PRO A 89 -17.02 10.80 8.53
C PRO A 89 -15.78 10.34 9.32
N GLY A 90 -15.87 10.20 10.65
CA GLY A 90 -14.78 9.70 11.49
C GLY A 90 -14.38 8.28 11.13
N ALA A 91 -15.35 7.38 10.96
CA ALA A 91 -15.14 6.00 10.53
C ALA A 91 -14.50 5.92 9.12
N MET A 92 -14.93 6.77 8.19
CA MET A 92 -14.32 6.89 6.86
C MET A 92 -12.86 7.34 6.94
N SER A 93 -12.56 8.35 7.76
CA SER A 93 -11.17 8.79 7.97
C SER A 93 -10.32 7.69 8.61
N ALA A 94 -10.91 6.91 9.52
CA ALA A 94 -10.21 5.84 10.20
C ALA A 94 -9.82 4.71 9.26
N PHE A 95 -10.77 4.29 8.42
CA PHE A 95 -10.52 3.35 7.35
C PHE A 95 -9.48 3.89 6.34
N ALA A 96 -9.63 5.15 5.92
CA ALA A 96 -8.79 5.74 4.88
C ALA A 96 -7.30 5.77 5.24
N LEU A 97 -7.01 6.04 6.51
CA LEU A 97 -5.64 6.10 7.02
C LEU A 97 -5.12 4.70 7.38
N SER A 98 -5.92 3.84 8.01
CA SER A 98 -5.42 2.54 8.48
C SER A 98 -5.16 1.54 7.36
N ALA A 99 -5.99 1.55 6.31
CA ALA A 99 -5.94 0.56 5.25
C ALA A 99 -4.58 0.52 4.50
N PRO A 100 -4.04 1.64 4.01
CA PRO A 100 -2.70 1.65 3.43
C PRO A 100 -1.58 1.40 4.44
N LEU A 101 -1.72 1.85 5.69
CA LEU A 101 -0.63 1.78 6.67
C LEU A 101 -0.35 0.37 7.16
N PHE A 102 -1.39 -0.44 7.29
CA PHE A 102 -1.33 -1.72 8.00
C PHE A 102 -1.94 -2.87 7.20
N ASN A 103 -1.88 -2.79 5.87
CA ASN A 103 -2.31 -3.93 5.07
C ASN A 103 -1.43 -5.17 5.37
N PRO A 104 -1.92 -6.40 5.08
CA PRO A 104 -1.25 -7.62 5.49
C PRO A 104 0.20 -7.73 4.98
N LEU A 105 0.45 -7.31 3.73
CA LEU A 105 1.79 -7.34 3.14
C LEU A 105 2.76 -6.37 3.85
N SER A 106 2.31 -5.18 4.24
CA SER A 106 3.14 -4.18 4.92
C SER A 106 3.49 -4.60 6.33
N LEU A 107 2.56 -5.29 7.03
CA LEU A 107 2.83 -5.88 8.33
C LEU A 107 3.92 -6.96 8.24
N LEU A 108 3.87 -7.81 7.21
CA LEU A 108 4.89 -8.83 6.99
C LEU A 108 6.24 -8.25 6.56
N TYR A 109 6.23 -7.23 5.72
CA TYR A 109 7.44 -6.52 5.39
C TYR A 109 8.02 -5.84 6.64
N GLY A 110 7.19 -5.24 7.50
CA GLY A 110 7.60 -4.73 8.80
C GLY A 110 8.28 -5.79 9.68
N LEU A 111 7.85 -7.06 9.60
CA LEU A 111 8.48 -8.18 10.32
C LEU A 111 9.87 -8.52 9.79
N THR A 112 10.20 -8.17 8.53
CA THR A 112 11.57 -8.30 8.01
C THR A 112 12.52 -7.29 8.64
N LEU A 113 11.99 -6.13 9.07
CA LEU A 113 12.76 -5.01 9.58
C LEU A 113 12.81 -4.97 11.11
N SER A 114 11.73 -5.39 11.79
CA SER A 114 11.56 -5.17 13.23
C SER A 114 10.95 -6.37 13.95
N ARG A 115 10.99 -6.32 15.29
CA ARG A 115 10.45 -7.38 16.15
C ARG A 115 8.92 -7.38 16.08
N PRO A 116 8.27 -8.57 16.14
CA PRO A 116 6.81 -8.67 16.12
C PRO A 116 6.11 -7.78 17.17
N LEU A 117 6.67 -7.70 18.38
CA LEU A 117 6.14 -6.87 19.46
C LEU A 117 6.09 -5.37 19.09
N VAL A 118 7.11 -4.87 18.37
CA VAL A 118 7.17 -3.46 17.96
C VAL A 118 6.07 -3.16 16.95
N ILE A 119 5.80 -4.08 16.03
CA ILE A 119 4.75 -3.92 15.01
C ILE A 119 3.37 -3.94 15.66
N ILE A 120 3.13 -4.83 16.64
CA ILE A 120 1.87 -4.85 17.39
C ILE A 120 1.68 -3.53 18.14
N LEU A 121 2.73 -3.03 18.81
CA LEU A 121 2.66 -1.74 19.50
C LEU A 121 2.41 -0.58 18.54
N PHE A 122 3.03 -0.60 17.36
CA PHE A 122 2.83 0.40 16.31
C PHE A 122 1.41 0.35 15.74
N ALA A 123 0.86 -0.85 15.51
CA ALA A 123 -0.53 -1.04 15.11
C ALA A 123 -1.50 -0.49 16.16
N LEU A 124 -1.33 -0.84 17.44
CA LEU A 124 -2.15 -0.31 18.53
C LEU A 124 -1.99 1.22 18.68
N GLY A 125 -0.78 1.75 18.52
CA GLY A 125 -0.53 3.19 18.51
C GLY A 125 -1.29 3.89 17.38
N SER A 126 -1.34 3.29 16.19
CA SER A 126 -2.12 3.81 15.08
C SER A 126 -3.62 3.82 15.37
N LEU A 127 -4.14 2.79 16.06
CA LEU A 127 -5.53 2.75 16.46
C LEU A 127 -5.85 3.94 17.37
N VAL A 128 -4.97 4.26 18.33
CA VAL A 128 -5.14 5.43 19.20
C VAL A 128 -5.15 6.73 18.40
N VAL A 129 -4.18 6.92 17.51
CA VAL A 129 -4.06 8.12 16.65
C VAL A 129 -5.29 8.30 15.77
N VAL A 130 -5.69 7.24 15.07
CA VAL A 130 -6.82 7.24 14.16
C VAL A 130 -8.14 7.44 14.92
N THR A 131 -8.28 6.84 16.09
CA THR A 131 -9.46 7.04 16.95
C THR A 131 -9.51 8.49 17.44
N ALA A 132 -8.42 9.06 17.93
CA ALA A 132 -8.37 10.45 18.37
C ALA A 132 -8.73 11.42 17.23
N LEU A 133 -8.17 11.20 16.04
CA LEU A 133 -8.47 11.99 14.85
C LEU A 133 -9.93 11.84 14.41
N GLY A 134 -10.46 10.62 14.38
CA GLY A 134 -11.84 10.34 13.99
C GLY A 134 -12.86 10.97 14.94
N LEU A 135 -12.58 10.96 16.25
CA LEU A 135 -13.43 11.62 17.26
C LEU A 135 -13.38 13.14 17.15
N PHE A 136 -12.19 13.69 16.94
CA PHE A 136 -12.02 15.11 16.69
C PHE A 136 -12.81 15.52 15.44
N TRP A 137 -12.74 14.71 14.38
CA TRP A 137 -13.46 14.93 13.15
C TRP A 137 -14.97 14.88 13.32
N ASP A 138 -15.50 13.86 13.99
CA ASP A 138 -16.93 13.74 14.28
C ASP A 138 -17.43 14.86 15.20
N ALA A 139 -16.59 15.38 16.09
CA ALA A 139 -16.92 16.53 16.95
C ALA A 139 -16.89 17.85 16.18
N ALA A 140 -15.89 18.06 15.32
CA ALA A 140 -15.75 19.25 14.48
C ALA A 140 -16.87 19.33 13.44
N TRP A 141 -17.21 18.19 12.81
CA TRP A 141 -18.29 18.07 11.84
C TRP A 141 -19.65 18.43 12.43
N ARG A 142 -19.96 17.94 13.63
CA ARG A 142 -21.21 18.27 14.35
C ARG A 142 -21.35 19.75 14.72
N ARG A 143 -20.25 20.50 14.79
CA ARG A 143 -20.24 21.92 15.18
C ARG A 143 -20.36 22.89 14.00
N LEU A 144 -20.30 22.42 12.75
CA LEU A 144 -20.46 23.26 11.57
C LEU A 144 -21.95 23.56 11.33
N PRO A 145 -22.39 24.85 11.30
CA PRO A 145 -23.81 25.23 11.32
C PRO A 145 -24.60 25.02 10.01
N ALA A 146 -24.40 23.92 9.27
CA ALA A 146 -25.01 23.76 7.94
C ALA A 146 -25.60 22.38 7.59
N CYS A 147 -25.78 21.44 8.53
CA CYS A 147 -26.21 20.08 8.15
C CYS A 147 -27.28 19.45 9.05
N ASP A 148 -28.21 20.24 9.56
CA ASP A 148 -29.42 19.72 10.23
C ASP A 148 -30.52 19.30 9.22
N GLU A 149 -30.36 19.52 7.91
CA GLU A 149 -31.41 19.20 6.92
C GLU A 149 -31.45 17.73 6.46
N GLU A 150 -30.43 16.89 6.72
CA GLU A 150 -30.43 15.48 6.26
C GLU A 150 -30.94 14.44 7.27
N HIS A 151 -31.31 14.84 8.49
CA HIS A 151 -31.86 13.91 9.51
C HIS A 151 -33.38 13.68 9.41
N GLN A 152 -34.09 14.35 8.49
CA GLN A 152 -35.55 14.19 8.34
C GLN A 152 -35.99 13.23 7.21
N ASP A 153 -35.06 12.69 6.41
CA ASP A 153 -35.40 11.78 5.30
C ASP A 153 -35.25 10.29 5.65
N ASP A 154 -35.44 9.92 6.93
CA ASP A 154 -35.44 8.52 7.37
C ASP A 154 -36.56 7.71 6.67
N HIS A 155 -37.62 8.39 6.21
CA HIS A 155 -38.71 7.79 5.43
C HIS A 155 -38.46 7.70 3.91
N ARG A 156 -37.36 8.27 3.38
CA ARG A 156 -36.94 8.05 1.98
C ARG A 156 -35.88 6.97 1.82
N VAL A 157 -35.31 6.49 2.93
CA VAL A 157 -34.32 5.39 2.93
C VAL A 157 -34.93 4.08 2.42
N GLU A 158 -36.23 3.87 2.63
CA GLU A 158 -36.95 2.69 2.09
C GLU A 158 -37.10 2.73 0.56
N ALA A 159 -37.11 3.92 -0.06
CA ALA A 159 -37.30 4.06 -1.51
C ALA A 159 -36.02 3.83 -2.35
N TYR A 160 -34.85 3.72 -1.71
CA TYR A 160 -33.60 3.24 -2.35
C TYR A 160 -33.20 1.83 -1.88
N ALA A 161 -33.85 1.29 -0.85
CA ALA A 161 -33.78 -0.13 -0.51
C ALA A 161 -34.46 -1.02 -1.57
N THR A 162 -35.25 -0.44 -2.48
CA THR A 162 -35.90 -1.11 -3.63
C THR A 162 -34.95 -1.45 -4.79
N ALA A 163 -33.63 -1.33 -4.63
CA ALA A 163 -32.65 -1.90 -5.57
C ALA A 163 -32.34 -3.38 -5.31
N ASP A 164 -33.13 -4.05 -4.45
CA ASP A 164 -33.00 -5.47 -4.07
C ASP A 164 -33.40 -6.48 -5.17
N HIS A 165 -33.68 -6.03 -6.39
CA HIS A 165 -34.26 -6.89 -7.45
C HIS A 165 -33.25 -7.58 -8.37
N LEU A 166 -31.95 -7.35 -8.22
CA LEU A 166 -30.95 -8.07 -9.02
C LEU A 166 -30.43 -9.28 -8.25
N ILE A 167 -30.98 -10.45 -8.57
CA ILE A 167 -30.51 -11.73 -8.05
C ILE A 167 -29.97 -12.58 -9.21
N GLY A 168 -28.94 -13.38 -8.97
CA GLY A 168 -28.32 -14.27 -9.96
C GLY A 168 -27.33 -13.57 -10.91
N LEU A 169 -27.21 -14.07 -12.14
CA LEU A 169 -26.18 -13.67 -13.12
C LEU A 169 -26.22 -12.16 -13.47
N ARG A 170 -27.40 -11.54 -13.38
CA ARG A 170 -27.57 -10.11 -13.64
C ARG A 170 -26.85 -9.24 -12.60
N ARG A 171 -26.79 -9.68 -11.34
CA ARG A 171 -26.05 -8.98 -10.29
C ARG A 171 -24.54 -9.08 -10.53
N VAL A 172 -24.06 -10.24 -10.96
CA VAL A 172 -22.65 -10.42 -11.35
C VAL A 172 -22.31 -9.50 -12.53
N PHE A 173 -23.18 -9.44 -13.54
CA PHE A 173 -22.99 -8.54 -14.68
C PHE A 173 -23.04 -7.06 -14.26
N ALA A 174 -23.99 -6.66 -13.41
CA ALA A 174 -24.05 -5.30 -12.87
C ALA A 174 -22.81 -4.94 -12.06
N THR A 175 -22.28 -5.89 -11.30
CA THR A 175 -21.02 -5.74 -10.56
C THR A 175 -19.85 -5.54 -11.52
N MET A 176 -19.74 -6.32 -12.60
CA MET A 176 -18.71 -6.14 -13.63
C MET A 176 -18.84 -4.81 -14.37
N VAL A 177 -20.05 -4.40 -14.73
CA VAL A 177 -20.30 -3.12 -15.41
C VAL A 177 -19.91 -1.96 -14.50
N HIS A 178 -20.29 -2.00 -13.23
CA HIS A 178 -19.89 -0.97 -12.26
C HIS A 178 -18.38 -0.93 -12.07
N PHE A 179 -17.76 -2.09 -11.82
CA PHE A 179 -16.31 -2.23 -11.69
C PHE A 179 -15.56 -1.61 -12.87
N ALA A 180 -15.98 -1.91 -14.10
CA ALA A 180 -15.38 -1.39 -15.33
C ALA A 180 -15.64 0.11 -15.54
N ARG A 181 -16.87 0.58 -15.31
CA ARG A 181 -17.21 2.00 -15.49
C ARG A 181 -16.54 2.89 -14.44
N GLU A 182 -16.38 2.39 -13.22
CA GLU A 182 -15.71 3.12 -12.14
C GLU A 182 -14.21 3.23 -12.41
N ALA A 183 -13.59 2.22 -13.03
CA ALA A 183 -12.19 2.26 -13.47
C ALA A 183 -11.90 3.39 -14.48
N THR A 184 -12.89 3.87 -15.22
CA THR A 184 -12.76 5.01 -16.16
C THR A 184 -13.54 6.25 -15.70
N GLY A 185 -14.04 6.24 -14.47
CA GLY A 185 -14.91 7.28 -13.89
C GLY A 185 -14.16 8.33 -13.10
N VAL A 186 -14.87 8.88 -12.12
CA VAL A 186 -14.34 9.89 -11.20
C VAL A 186 -13.14 9.34 -10.43
N THR A 187 -13.16 8.05 -10.07
CA THR A 187 -12.03 7.40 -9.39
C THR A 187 -10.72 7.53 -10.16
N MET A 188 -10.71 7.39 -11.49
CA MET A 188 -9.49 7.57 -12.30
C MET A 188 -8.98 9.01 -12.24
N LEU A 189 -9.88 10.00 -12.32
CA LEU A 189 -9.48 11.43 -12.20
C LEU A 189 -8.87 11.72 -10.83
N VAL A 190 -9.49 11.19 -9.76
CA VAL A 190 -8.98 11.37 -8.40
C VAL A 190 -7.66 10.63 -8.19
N ALA A 191 -7.46 9.46 -8.81
CA ALA A 191 -6.19 8.76 -8.82
C ALA A 191 -5.08 9.55 -9.55
N LEU A 192 -5.40 10.18 -10.69
CA LEU A 192 -4.46 11.09 -11.37
C LEU A 192 -4.09 12.29 -10.50
N VAL A 193 -5.04 12.84 -9.74
CA VAL A 193 -4.74 13.89 -8.75
C VAL A 193 -3.83 13.36 -7.65
N ALA A 194 -4.04 12.14 -7.15
CA ALA A 194 -3.14 11.54 -6.16
C ALA A 194 -1.70 11.44 -6.69
N LEU A 195 -1.55 10.97 -7.93
CA LEU A 195 -0.25 10.82 -8.60
C LEU A 195 0.39 12.16 -8.99
N SER A 196 -0.39 13.22 -9.18
CA SER A 196 0.14 14.55 -9.48
C SER A 196 1.11 15.07 -8.41
N GLY A 197 1.00 14.57 -7.17
CA GLY A 197 1.94 14.88 -6.10
C GLY A 197 3.34 14.35 -6.35
N LEU A 198 3.48 13.20 -7.00
CA LEU A 198 4.77 12.68 -7.45
C LEU A 198 5.39 13.54 -8.56
N ALA A 199 4.57 14.00 -9.51
CA ALA A 199 5.05 14.93 -10.53
C ALA A 199 5.50 16.26 -9.93
N LEU A 200 4.75 16.79 -8.96
CA LEU A 200 5.11 18.02 -8.25
C LEU A 200 6.45 17.86 -7.52
N LEU A 201 6.62 16.77 -6.79
CA LEU A 201 7.86 16.49 -6.07
C LEU A 201 9.05 16.32 -7.02
N ALA A 202 8.90 15.56 -8.10
CA ALA A 202 9.95 15.37 -9.10
C ALA A 202 10.33 16.67 -9.85
N ALA A 203 9.41 17.63 -9.93
CA ALA A 203 9.67 18.94 -10.52
C ALA A 203 10.39 19.90 -9.54
N VAL A 204 10.11 19.77 -8.23
CA VAL A 204 10.68 20.64 -7.19
C VAL A 204 12.01 20.09 -6.64
N LEU A 205 12.14 18.77 -6.52
CA LEU A 205 13.28 18.10 -5.92
C LEU A 205 14.23 17.57 -7.02
N PRO A 206 15.39 18.22 -7.23
CA PRO A 206 16.38 17.71 -8.16
C PRO A 206 16.98 16.39 -7.68
N TYR A 207 17.62 15.67 -8.61
CA TYR A 207 18.35 14.45 -8.32
C TYR A 207 19.31 14.67 -7.14
N GLY A 208 19.21 13.84 -6.10
CA GLY A 208 20.02 13.92 -4.88
C GLY A 208 19.67 15.03 -3.88
N ALA A 209 18.61 15.82 -4.08
CA ALA A 209 18.31 16.98 -3.23
C ALA A 209 18.12 16.66 -1.74
N MET A 210 17.64 15.46 -1.43
CA MET A 210 17.26 15.05 -0.07
C MET A 210 18.34 14.19 0.62
N GLN A 211 19.49 13.97 -0.01
CA GLN A 211 20.51 13.04 0.49
C GLN A 211 21.07 13.44 1.87
N HIS A 212 21.17 14.74 2.16
CA HIS A 212 21.68 15.27 3.45
C HIS A 212 20.60 15.96 4.29
N SER A 213 19.32 15.87 3.89
CA SER A 213 18.28 16.75 4.44
C SER A 213 17.63 16.24 5.73
N VAL A 214 17.84 14.97 6.08
CA VAL A 214 17.08 14.25 7.13
C VAL A 214 18.02 13.47 8.06
N GLU A 215 19.15 14.09 8.40
CA GLU A 215 20.14 13.51 9.30
C GLU A 215 19.58 13.28 10.72
N ARG A 216 20.25 12.38 11.46
CA ARG A 216 19.90 11.96 12.82
C ARG A 216 19.61 13.12 13.77
N ASP A 217 20.51 14.09 13.80
CA ASP A 217 20.55 15.16 14.80
C ASP A 217 19.81 16.43 14.35
N ASP A 218 19.24 16.43 13.14
CA ASP A 218 18.47 17.55 12.64
C ASP A 218 17.09 17.61 13.32
N TRP A 219 16.91 18.63 14.17
CA TRP A 219 15.62 18.91 14.81
C TRP A 219 14.50 19.19 13.79
N TRP A 220 14.84 19.69 12.60
CA TRP A 220 13.85 19.99 11.56
C TRP A 220 13.52 18.79 10.68
N ALA A 221 14.18 17.64 10.86
CA ALA A 221 14.00 16.46 10.02
C ALA A 221 12.53 15.99 9.92
N PRO A 222 11.75 15.82 11.02
CA PRO A 222 10.33 15.46 10.93
C PRO A 222 9.50 16.50 10.17
N LEU A 223 9.79 17.79 10.35
CA LEU A 223 9.04 18.85 9.67
C LEU A 223 9.37 18.93 8.17
N LYS A 224 10.65 18.83 7.80
CA LYS A 224 11.07 18.74 6.40
C LYS A 224 10.42 17.52 5.74
N MET A 225 10.40 16.40 6.44
CA MET A 225 9.80 15.18 5.93
C MET A 225 8.28 15.31 5.76
N LEU A 226 7.60 16.08 6.62
CA LEU A 226 6.18 16.35 6.46
C LEU A 226 5.88 17.08 5.13
N PHE A 227 6.70 18.06 4.74
CA PHE A 227 6.50 18.77 3.46
C PHE A 227 6.67 17.87 2.25
N VAL A 228 7.52 16.85 2.34
CA VAL A 228 7.69 15.84 1.28
C VAL A 228 6.59 14.78 1.34
N ALA A 229 6.25 14.30 2.53
CA ALA A 229 5.34 13.18 2.74
C ALA A 229 3.86 13.51 2.43
N VAL A 230 3.42 14.77 2.61
CA VAL A 230 2.06 15.20 2.29
C VAL A 230 1.71 15.08 0.79
N PRO A 231 2.53 15.59 -0.14
CA PRO A 231 2.31 15.40 -1.57
C PRO A 231 2.77 14.02 -2.08
N VAL A 232 3.61 13.29 -1.35
CA VAL A 232 4.07 11.97 -1.76
C VAL A 232 2.89 11.00 -1.91
N TYR A 233 2.96 10.17 -2.94
CA TYR A 233 2.29 8.88 -2.96
C TYR A 233 3.37 7.80 -2.84
N ALA A 234 3.42 7.11 -1.71
CA ALA A 234 4.25 5.92 -1.54
C ALA A 234 3.33 4.71 -1.41
N THR A 235 3.62 3.64 -2.17
CA THR A 235 2.99 2.37 -1.86
C THR A 235 3.45 1.91 -0.47
N PRO A 236 2.63 1.15 0.26
CA PRO A 236 2.99 0.72 1.61
C PRO A 236 4.32 -0.04 1.68
N MET A 237 4.60 -0.86 0.66
CA MET A 237 5.88 -1.56 0.53
C MET A 237 7.06 -0.60 0.35
N LEU A 238 6.91 0.42 -0.51
CA LEU A 238 7.93 1.45 -0.70
C LEU A 238 8.17 2.28 0.57
N ALA A 239 7.11 2.68 1.27
CA ALA A 239 7.26 3.46 2.49
C ALA A 239 7.97 2.68 3.60
N MET A 240 7.68 1.38 3.72
CA MET A 240 8.37 0.51 4.68
C MET A 240 9.83 0.26 4.27
N SER A 241 10.12 0.05 2.98
CA SER A 241 11.49 -0.13 2.51
C SER A 241 12.33 1.13 2.77
N GLN A 242 11.78 2.30 2.50
CA GLN A 242 12.46 3.57 2.79
C GLN A 242 12.68 3.79 4.29
N MET A 243 11.71 3.45 5.13
CA MET A 243 11.91 3.46 6.57
C MET A 243 13.08 2.55 6.99
N GLY A 244 13.17 1.34 6.41
CA GLY A 244 14.28 0.41 6.65
C GLY A 244 15.63 1.01 6.28
N MET A 245 15.75 1.57 5.08
CA MET A 245 16.96 2.24 4.61
C MET A 245 17.34 3.44 5.49
N MET A 246 16.35 4.22 5.94
CA MET A 246 16.57 5.35 6.85
C MET A 246 17.14 4.89 8.20
N PHE A 247 16.67 3.78 8.76
CA PHE A 247 17.23 3.23 9.99
C PHE A 247 18.63 2.65 9.80
N GLN A 248 18.93 2.06 8.63
CA GLN A 248 20.27 1.56 8.30
C GLN A 248 21.31 2.69 8.22
N HIS A 249 20.94 3.84 7.66
CA HIS A 249 21.80 5.03 7.55
C HIS A 249 21.77 5.92 8.82
N ALA A 250 21.08 5.45 9.87
CA ALA A 250 20.86 6.17 11.12
C ALA A 250 20.25 7.59 10.95
N ASN A 251 19.35 7.77 9.99
CA ASN A 251 18.57 8.99 9.83
C ASN A 251 17.55 9.19 10.98
N SER A 252 16.95 10.39 11.04
CA SER A 252 15.94 10.74 12.06
C SER A 252 14.77 9.73 12.12
N PRO A 253 14.56 9.02 13.25
CA PRO A 253 13.42 8.11 13.42
C PRO A 253 12.06 8.81 13.31
N GLY A 254 11.97 10.07 13.77
CA GLY A 254 10.76 10.88 13.65
C GLY A 254 10.40 11.20 12.20
N ALA A 255 11.39 11.43 11.34
CA ALA A 255 11.17 11.59 9.92
C ALA A 255 10.70 10.30 9.24
N SER A 256 11.29 9.14 9.57
CA SER A 256 10.82 7.84 9.06
C SER A 256 9.35 7.60 9.40
N PHE A 257 8.95 7.91 10.63
CA PHE A 257 7.56 7.80 11.08
C PHE A 257 6.64 8.76 10.34
N THR A 258 7.07 10.01 10.12
CA THR A 258 6.32 11.00 9.34
C THR A 258 6.10 10.51 7.91
N LEU A 259 7.15 9.98 7.26
CA LEU A 259 7.07 9.38 5.93
C LEU A 259 6.11 8.20 5.90
N LEU A 260 6.17 7.31 6.89
CA LEU A 260 5.30 6.15 6.91
C LEU A 260 3.84 6.55 7.06
N ILE A 261 3.52 7.39 8.06
CA ILE A 261 2.13 7.76 8.30
C ILE A 261 1.55 8.60 7.17
N LEU A 262 2.27 9.64 6.73
CA LEU A 262 1.73 10.54 5.72
C LEU A 262 1.96 10.03 4.30
N GLY A 263 3.16 9.55 3.98
CA GLY A 263 3.51 9.11 2.64
C GLY A 263 2.82 7.83 2.20
N ALA A 264 2.62 6.86 3.11
CA ALA A 264 1.81 5.67 2.80
C ALA A 264 0.33 5.91 3.09
N GLY A 265 0.02 6.59 4.21
CA GLY A 265 -1.34 6.72 4.72
C GLY A 265 -2.23 7.73 4.00
N MET A 266 -1.64 8.75 3.37
CA MET A 266 -2.38 9.74 2.59
C MET A 266 -1.74 10.00 1.22
N ASN A 267 -2.44 10.79 0.42
CA ASN A 267 -1.97 11.34 -0.85
C ASN A 267 -2.70 12.68 -1.07
N LEU A 268 -2.36 13.42 -2.13
CA LEU A 268 -3.01 14.69 -2.44
C LEU A 268 -4.52 14.58 -2.69
N ALA A 269 -4.99 13.43 -3.13
CA ALA A 269 -6.40 13.25 -3.46
C ALA A 269 -7.28 13.06 -2.22
N THR A 270 -6.77 12.46 -1.14
CA THR A 270 -7.53 12.24 0.10
C THR A 270 -8.09 13.55 0.71
N PRO A 271 -7.29 14.59 1.00
CA PRO A 271 -7.81 15.85 1.53
C PRO A 271 -8.68 16.59 0.52
N LEU A 272 -8.37 16.52 -0.79
CA LEU A 272 -9.21 17.11 -1.85
C LEU A 272 -10.59 16.45 -1.90
N TRP A 273 -10.62 15.12 -1.79
CA TRP A 273 -11.84 14.34 -1.74
C TRP A 273 -12.68 14.76 -0.54
N PHE A 274 -12.11 14.79 0.67
CA PHE A 274 -12.81 15.29 1.87
C PHE A 274 -13.28 16.74 1.71
N GLY A 275 -12.47 17.62 1.12
CA GLY A 275 -12.80 19.03 0.92
C GLY A 275 -13.97 19.25 -0.04
N ARG A 276 -14.03 18.48 -1.13
CA ARG A 276 -15.13 18.54 -2.10
C ARG A 276 -16.44 17.98 -1.56
N HIS A 277 -16.37 17.09 -0.58
CA HIS A 277 -17.49 16.29 -0.12
C HIS A 277 -18.04 16.71 1.27
N TYR A 278 -17.20 17.23 2.14
CA TYR A 278 -17.54 17.72 3.48
C TYR A 278 -17.21 19.21 3.63
N GLY A 279 -16.78 19.89 2.57
CA GLY A 279 -16.43 21.30 2.61
C GLY A 279 -14.99 21.55 3.08
N TRP A 280 -14.40 22.60 2.52
CA TRP A 280 -12.99 22.93 2.71
C TRP A 280 -12.61 23.29 4.14
N LYS A 281 -13.51 23.95 4.89
CA LYS A 281 -13.26 24.32 6.30
C LYS A 281 -13.11 23.08 7.18
N ALA A 282 -14.00 22.11 7.02
CA ALA A 282 -13.88 20.84 7.71
C ALA A 282 -12.56 20.18 7.28
N ALA A 283 -12.39 19.91 5.97
CA ALA A 283 -11.22 19.16 5.50
C ALA A 283 -9.88 19.78 5.92
N SER A 284 -9.77 21.11 6.00
CA SER A 284 -8.57 21.78 6.52
C SER A 284 -8.35 21.54 8.02
N MET A 285 -9.41 21.50 8.84
CA MET A 285 -9.29 21.16 10.27
C MET A 285 -8.88 19.69 10.46
N TRP A 286 -9.41 18.77 9.65
CA TRP A 286 -8.97 17.37 9.66
C TRP A 286 -7.51 17.22 9.29
N LEU A 287 -7.11 17.83 8.18
CA LEU A 287 -5.73 17.78 7.72
C LEU A 287 -4.81 18.40 8.76
N ALA A 288 -5.13 19.59 9.29
CA ALA A 288 -4.32 20.23 10.32
C ALA A 288 -4.19 19.38 11.59
N SER A 289 -5.28 18.76 12.06
CA SER A 289 -5.23 17.87 13.22
C SER A 289 -4.40 16.61 12.96
N LEU A 290 -4.52 16.00 11.77
CA LEU A 290 -3.66 14.88 11.36
C LEU A 290 -2.17 15.29 11.38
N LEU A 291 -1.82 16.41 10.73
CA LEU A 291 -0.45 16.90 10.65
C LEU A 291 0.12 17.23 12.04
N LEU A 292 -0.67 17.86 12.91
CA LEU A 292 -0.28 18.17 14.28
C LEU A 292 -0.05 16.92 15.12
N ILE A 293 -0.95 15.92 15.02
CA ILE A 293 -0.80 14.65 15.74
C ILE A 293 0.45 13.92 15.25
N VAL A 294 0.64 13.80 13.93
CA VAL A 294 1.80 13.12 13.37
C VAL A 294 3.10 13.83 13.73
N LEU A 295 3.19 15.16 13.62
CA LEU A 295 4.38 15.91 14.04
C LEU A 295 4.63 15.74 15.54
N GLY A 296 3.60 15.91 16.38
CA GLY A 296 3.71 15.78 17.83
C GLY A 296 4.26 14.41 18.24
N LEU A 297 3.72 13.32 17.66
CA LEU A 297 4.24 11.98 17.89
C LEU A 297 5.66 11.84 17.34
N SER A 298 5.94 12.32 16.12
CA SER A 298 7.25 12.23 15.48
C SER A 298 8.34 12.88 16.32
N TYR A 299 8.09 14.08 16.87
CA TYR A 299 9.01 14.75 17.78
C TYR A 299 9.19 14.01 19.10
N THR A 300 8.10 13.44 19.64
CA THR A 300 8.12 12.66 20.88
C THR A 300 8.98 11.40 20.74
N ILE A 301 8.88 10.70 19.60
CA ILE A 301 9.61 9.45 19.37
C ILE A 301 11.02 9.68 18.80
N ASN A 302 11.31 10.85 18.22
CA ASN A 302 12.56 11.09 17.50
C ASN A 302 13.78 10.80 18.37
N LYS A 303 13.85 11.38 19.58
CA LYS A 303 14.99 11.21 20.51
C LYS A 303 15.04 9.82 21.18
N PRO A 304 13.93 9.27 21.71
CA PRO A 304 13.96 7.96 22.38
C PRO A 304 14.31 6.78 21.47
N LEU A 305 13.99 6.87 20.18
CA LEU A 305 14.22 5.77 19.22
C LEU A 305 15.55 5.87 18.48
N VAL A 306 16.40 6.85 18.79
CA VAL A 306 17.71 6.92 18.16
C VAL A 306 18.61 5.82 18.72
N PRO A 307 19.12 4.88 17.91
CA PRO A 307 19.95 3.79 18.40
C PRO A 307 21.26 4.34 19.00
N PRO A 308 21.61 3.94 20.25
CA PRO A 308 22.87 4.34 20.87
C PRO A 308 24.05 3.66 20.17
N GLY A 309 25.09 4.43 19.82
CA GLY A 309 26.35 3.89 19.29
C GLY A 309 26.43 3.66 17.77
N VAL A 310 25.44 4.10 16.98
CA VAL A 310 25.51 4.06 15.51
C VAL A 310 25.90 5.43 14.98
N GLU A 311 27.04 5.53 14.28
CA GLU A 311 27.45 6.76 13.60
C GLU A 311 26.59 7.01 12.36
N PRO A 312 26.11 8.25 12.15
CA PRO A 312 25.33 8.58 10.95
C PRO A 312 26.20 8.50 9.69
N ALA A 313 25.68 7.87 8.64
CA ALA A 313 26.37 7.75 7.35
C ALA A 313 26.56 9.10 6.62
N GLY A 314 25.91 10.16 7.11
CA GLY A 314 26.01 11.52 6.57
C GLY A 314 25.33 11.73 5.21
N HIS A 315 24.76 10.69 4.59
CA HIS A 315 23.97 10.76 3.36
C HIS A 315 22.96 9.61 3.27
N THR A 316 21.91 9.78 2.48
CA THR A 316 20.92 8.71 2.25
C THR A 316 20.30 8.76 0.86
N HIS A 317 20.28 7.60 0.20
CA HIS A 317 19.61 7.42 -1.09
C HIS A 317 18.11 7.09 -0.95
N ALA A 318 17.61 6.98 0.28
CA ALA A 318 16.22 6.57 0.54
C ALA A 318 15.18 7.53 -0.08
N PHE A 319 15.56 8.79 -0.30
CA PHE A 319 14.65 9.81 -0.83
C PHE A 319 14.77 10.02 -2.34
N ASP A 320 15.72 9.37 -3.00
CA ASP A 320 15.93 9.55 -4.44
C ASP A 320 14.70 9.10 -5.24
N ILE A 321 13.91 8.16 -4.71
CA ILE A 321 12.64 7.70 -5.29
C ILE A 321 11.59 8.82 -5.37
N TYR A 322 11.65 9.83 -4.51
CA TYR A 322 10.72 10.96 -4.52
C TYR A 322 11.25 12.16 -5.31
N ALA A 323 12.54 12.17 -5.62
CA ALA A 323 13.18 13.19 -6.43
C ALA A 323 13.11 12.86 -7.93
N ASN A 324 13.56 13.80 -8.75
CA ASN A 324 13.69 13.60 -10.18
C ASN A 324 14.67 12.44 -10.48
N PRO A 325 14.24 11.40 -11.23
CA PRO A 325 15.09 10.25 -11.54
C PRO A 325 16.20 10.58 -12.54
N LEU A 326 16.08 11.69 -13.28
CA LEU A 326 17.05 12.08 -14.30
C LEU A 326 18.19 12.90 -13.68
N SER A 327 19.41 12.38 -13.79
CA SER A 327 20.64 13.15 -13.51
C SER A 327 21.01 14.04 -14.71
N ALA A 328 21.93 14.99 -14.50
CA ALA A 328 22.39 15.91 -15.55
C ALA A 328 23.06 15.21 -16.75
N TYR A 329 23.45 13.94 -16.58
CA TYR A 329 24.09 13.12 -17.61
C TYR A 329 23.10 12.36 -18.51
N HIS A 330 21.83 12.30 -18.13
CA HIS A 330 20.83 11.61 -18.93
C HIS A 330 20.37 12.46 -20.11
N THR A 331 20.33 11.86 -21.30
CA THR A 331 19.66 12.44 -22.46
C THR A 331 18.17 12.10 -22.41
N ILE A 332 17.31 13.08 -22.66
CA ILE A 332 15.85 12.87 -22.64
C ILE A 332 15.43 12.22 -23.95
N ASN A 333 15.40 10.89 -23.96
CA ASN A 333 14.93 10.08 -25.09
C ASN A 333 13.79 9.15 -24.65
N LEU A 334 12.95 8.75 -25.61
CA LEU A 334 11.83 7.83 -25.35
C LEU A 334 12.31 6.46 -24.82
N THR A 335 13.49 6.03 -25.27
CA THR A 335 14.14 4.79 -24.81
C THR A 335 14.49 4.87 -23.33
N THR A 336 15.13 5.96 -22.88
CA THR A 336 15.49 6.18 -21.48
C THR A 336 14.26 6.24 -20.57
N ILE A 337 13.18 6.91 -21.02
CA ILE A 337 11.91 6.93 -20.29
C ILE A 337 11.35 5.52 -20.16
N SER A 338 11.32 4.76 -21.26
CA SER A 338 10.82 3.38 -21.26
C SER A 338 11.63 2.49 -20.32
N GLU A 339 12.96 2.52 -20.43
CA GLU A 339 13.87 1.71 -19.60
C GLU A 339 13.67 1.99 -18.11
N MET A 340 13.62 3.27 -17.71
CA MET A 340 13.40 3.67 -16.32
C MET A 340 12.02 3.25 -15.78
N VAL A 341 10.99 3.29 -16.61
CA VAL A 341 9.65 2.82 -16.20
C VAL A 341 9.62 1.30 -16.10
N THR A 342 10.23 0.58 -17.04
CA THR A 342 10.22 -0.89 -17.06
C THR A 342 11.09 -1.53 -15.98
N LYS A 343 12.11 -0.83 -15.48
CA LYS A 343 13.02 -1.35 -14.45
C LYS A 343 12.29 -1.75 -13.16
N ASP A 344 11.21 -1.05 -12.82
CA ASP A 344 10.45 -1.27 -11.58
C ASP A 344 9.18 -2.12 -11.79
N LEU A 345 9.03 -2.78 -12.96
CA LEU A 345 7.85 -3.59 -13.28
C LEU A 345 8.09 -5.08 -13.02
N ASP A 346 7.58 -5.55 -11.88
CA ASP A 346 7.50 -6.98 -11.60
C ASP A 346 6.39 -7.66 -12.41
N VAL A 347 6.47 -8.99 -12.55
CA VAL A 347 5.47 -9.81 -13.26
C VAL A 347 4.04 -9.56 -12.76
N SER A 348 3.87 -9.39 -11.45
CA SER A 348 2.57 -9.10 -10.81
C SER A 348 2.02 -7.72 -11.20
N VAL A 349 2.89 -6.72 -11.33
CA VAL A 349 2.55 -5.35 -11.73
C VAL A 349 2.13 -5.34 -13.20
N VAL A 350 2.87 -6.03 -14.07
CA VAL A 350 2.54 -6.16 -15.49
C VAL A 350 1.18 -6.84 -15.68
N ALA A 351 0.93 -7.95 -14.99
CA ALA A 351 -0.36 -8.63 -15.04
C ALA A 351 -1.53 -7.73 -14.58
N SER A 352 -1.30 -6.94 -13.52
CA SER A 352 -2.30 -6.01 -13.00
C SER A 352 -2.55 -4.83 -13.95
N LEU A 353 -1.52 -4.32 -14.61
CA LEU A 353 -1.66 -3.30 -15.65
C LEU A 353 -2.47 -3.80 -16.84
N ILE A 354 -2.20 -5.01 -17.32
CA ILE A 354 -2.97 -5.64 -18.41
C ILE A 354 -4.43 -5.78 -18.00
N ALA A 355 -4.69 -6.28 -16.79
CA ALA A 355 -6.05 -6.39 -16.26
C ALA A 355 -6.74 -5.01 -16.18
N LEU A 356 -6.05 -3.98 -15.70
CA LEU A 356 -6.60 -2.62 -15.62
C LEU A 356 -6.91 -2.04 -17.00
N VAL A 357 -6.06 -2.27 -18.00
CA VAL A 357 -6.32 -1.85 -19.39
C VAL A 357 -7.56 -2.56 -19.95
N ILE A 358 -7.68 -3.88 -19.75
CA ILE A 358 -8.87 -4.64 -20.18
C ILE A 358 -10.14 -4.07 -19.53
N VAL A 359 -10.11 -3.86 -18.22
CA VAL A 359 -11.22 -3.30 -17.45
C VAL A 359 -11.55 -1.88 -17.92
N ALA A 360 -10.55 -1.06 -18.23
CA ALA A 360 -10.74 0.29 -18.75
C ALA A 360 -11.37 0.29 -20.15
N VAL A 361 -10.95 -0.62 -21.04
CA VAL A 361 -11.54 -0.79 -22.38
C VAL A 361 -13.02 -1.19 -22.25
N PHE A 362 -13.35 -2.15 -21.39
CA PHE A 362 -14.74 -2.51 -21.11
C PHE A 362 -15.52 -1.35 -20.49
N GLY A 363 -14.91 -0.57 -19.59
CA GLY A 363 -15.50 0.60 -18.98
C GLY A 363 -15.87 1.68 -19.99
N LEU A 364 -14.96 1.97 -20.91
CA LEU A 364 -15.17 2.91 -22.01
C LEU A 364 -16.26 2.39 -22.95
N LEU A 365 -16.22 1.11 -23.31
CA LEU A 365 -17.22 0.47 -24.16
C LEU A 365 -18.63 0.56 -23.53
N PHE A 366 -18.78 0.22 -22.25
CA PHE A 366 -20.05 0.33 -21.55
C PHE A 366 -20.54 1.77 -21.45
N ARG A 367 -19.65 2.75 -21.32
CA ARG A 367 -20.01 4.17 -21.33
C ARG A 367 -20.46 4.64 -22.71
N ILE A 368 -19.81 4.21 -23.79
CA ILE A 368 -20.21 4.50 -25.18
C ILE A 368 -21.58 3.88 -25.47
N LEU A 369 -21.80 2.64 -25.03
CA LEU A 369 -23.07 1.92 -25.19
C LEU A 369 -24.17 2.39 -24.21
N LYS A 370 -23.89 3.36 -23.34
CA LYS A 370 -24.80 3.86 -22.27
C LYS A 370 -25.39 2.73 -21.42
N ILE A 371 -24.61 1.68 -21.19
CA ILE A 371 -24.95 0.57 -20.31
C ILE A 371 -24.67 1.01 -18.89
N ASP A 372 -25.68 1.61 -18.29
CA ASP A 372 -25.65 2.17 -16.95
C ASP A 372 -26.47 1.30 -15.99
N GLU A 373 -26.26 1.47 -14.68
CA GLU A 373 -27.08 0.81 -13.67
C GLU A 373 -28.58 1.06 -13.89
N ALA A 374 -28.95 2.28 -14.27
CA ALA A 374 -30.33 2.62 -14.64
C ALA A 374 -30.83 1.85 -15.88
N SER A 375 -29.97 1.61 -16.87
CA SER A 375 -30.30 0.80 -18.05
C SER A 375 -30.43 -0.69 -17.69
N LEU A 376 -29.59 -1.17 -16.76
CA LEU A 376 -29.65 -2.52 -16.21
C LEU A 376 -30.87 -2.74 -15.31
N ILE A 377 -31.41 -1.72 -14.67
CA ILE A 377 -32.67 -1.80 -13.91
C ILE A 377 -33.87 -1.67 -14.87
N ALA A 378 -33.84 -0.74 -15.83
CA ALA A 378 -34.92 -0.52 -16.79
C ALA A 378 -35.15 -1.69 -17.75
N SER A 379 -34.08 -2.41 -18.12
CA SER A 379 -34.17 -3.65 -18.91
C SER A 379 -34.70 -4.84 -18.11
N ALA A 380 -35.05 -4.67 -16.84
CA ALA A 380 -35.63 -5.72 -15.99
C ALA A 380 -37.13 -5.86 -16.23
N LYS A 381 -37.53 -6.26 -17.44
CA LYS A 381 -38.92 -6.67 -17.68
C LYS A 381 -39.21 -8.01 -17.01
N ALA A 382 -40.35 -8.08 -16.33
CA ALA A 382 -40.96 -9.32 -15.85
C ALA A 382 -41.19 -10.26 -17.05
N GLY A 383 -40.65 -11.48 -17.00
CA GLY A 383 -40.83 -12.51 -18.03
C GLY A 383 -39.64 -12.80 -18.95
N SER A 384 -38.48 -12.16 -18.80
CA SER A 384 -37.24 -12.65 -19.45
C SER A 384 -36.75 -13.92 -18.76
N PHE A 385 -35.99 -14.80 -19.44
CA PHE A 385 -35.46 -16.10 -18.97
C PHE A 385 -34.74 -16.05 -17.60
N ALA A 386 -34.45 -14.85 -17.09
CA ALA A 386 -33.87 -14.53 -15.79
C ALA A 386 -34.87 -14.05 -14.70
N SER A 387 -36.18 -14.22 -14.90
CA SER A 387 -37.26 -13.90 -13.95
C SER A 387 -37.47 -14.98 -12.87
N SER A 388 -36.50 -15.87 -12.64
CA SER A 388 -36.67 -17.05 -11.77
C SER A 388 -36.73 -16.76 -10.26
N MET A 389 -36.87 -15.49 -9.84
CA MET A 389 -36.97 -15.11 -8.43
C MET A 389 -37.93 -13.92 -8.21
N GLN A 390 -39.10 -13.94 -8.85
CA GLN A 390 -40.25 -13.34 -8.17
C GLN A 390 -40.62 -14.29 -7.02
N THR A 391 -40.47 -13.76 -5.79
CA THR A 391 -40.55 -14.46 -4.51
C THR A 391 -41.90 -15.11 -4.20
N GLU A 392 -42.91 -14.95 -5.05
CA GLU A 392 -44.27 -15.41 -4.75
C GLU A 392 -44.59 -16.84 -5.27
N ASP A 393 -43.86 -17.37 -6.26
CA ASP A 393 -44.22 -18.65 -6.91
C ASP A 393 -43.19 -19.79 -6.78
N ALA A 394 -42.12 -19.62 -5.99
CA ALA A 394 -41.13 -20.69 -5.83
C ALA A 394 -41.60 -21.74 -4.82
N ALA A 395 -41.91 -22.95 -5.32
CA ALA A 395 -42.16 -24.14 -4.51
C ALA A 395 -41.14 -24.31 -3.37
N PRO A 396 -41.50 -24.90 -2.22
CA PRO A 396 -40.60 -25.02 -1.06
C PRO A 396 -39.35 -25.82 -1.44
N ARG A 397 -38.25 -25.08 -1.65
CA ARG A 397 -36.94 -25.63 -2.04
C ARG A 397 -36.38 -26.43 -0.86
N ARG A 398 -36.00 -27.69 -1.08
CA ARG A 398 -35.51 -28.62 -0.04
C ARG A 398 -34.03 -28.91 -0.26
N GLY A 399 -33.29 -29.07 0.85
CA GLY A 399 -31.87 -29.45 0.83
C GLY A 399 -30.93 -28.26 0.72
N LEU A 400 -29.95 -28.33 -0.19
CA LEU A 400 -28.91 -27.30 -0.39
C LEU A 400 -29.36 -26.11 -1.26
N ASP A 401 -30.58 -26.15 -1.81
CA ASP A 401 -31.16 -25.07 -2.63
C ASP A 401 -31.82 -24.01 -1.71
N ILE A 402 -30.98 -23.15 -1.12
CA ILE A 402 -31.39 -22.09 -0.19
C ILE A 402 -31.09 -20.73 -0.82
N ILE A 403 -32.03 -19.78 -0.71
CA ILE A 403 -31.78 -18.39 -1.10
C ILE A 403 -30.86 -17.75 -0.06
N VAL A 404 -29.61 -17.53 -0.44
CA VAL A 404 -28.61 -16.89 0.43
C VAL A 404 -28.79 -15.37 0.37
N PRO A 405 -28.94 -14.68 1.53
CA PRO A 405 -29.08 -13.23 1.55
C PRO A 405 -27.89 -12.52 0.89
N PRO A 406 -28.10 -11.42 0.16
CA PRO A 406 -27.04 -10.63 -0.48
C PRO A 406 -25.85 -10.32 0.43
N GLY A 407 -26.13 -9.94 1.67
CA GLY A 407 -25.11 -9.60 2.66
C GLY A 407 -24.26 -10.78 3.11
N VAL A 408 -24.81 -12.00 3.11
CA VAL A 408 -24.03 -13.22 3.40
C VAL A 408 -23.05 -13.48 2.26
N ILE A 409 -23.48 -13.34 1.01
CA ILE A 409 -22.59 -13.49 -0.16
C ILE A 409 -21.50 -12.40 -0.15
N GLY A 410 -21.86 -11.15 0.15
CA GLY A 410 -20.86 -10.08 0.23
C GLY A 410 -19.86 -10.30 1.38
N ALA A 411 -20.33 -10.76 2.54
CA ALA A 411 -19.47 -11.12 3.66
C ALA A 411 -18.55 -12.30 3.32
N THR A 412 -19.04 -13.35 2.64
CA THR A 412 -18.19 -14.46 2.22
C THR A 412 -17.17 -14.03 1.15
N MET A 413 -17.53 -13.13 0.23
CA MET A 413 -16.58 -12.58 -0.74
C MET A 413 -15.48 -11.73 -0.06
N LEU A 414 -15.84 -10.89 0.91
CA LEU A 414 -14.86 -10.10 1.67
C LEU A 414 -13.94 -11.01 2.51
N THR A 415 -14.51 -11.98 3.22
CA THR A 415 -13.72 -12.97 3.96
C THR A 415 -12.83 -13.79 3.02
N GLY A 416 -13.32 -14.16 1.85
CA GLY A 416 -12.55 -14.83 0.80
C GLY A 416 -11.39 -13.98 0.29
N LEU A 417 -11.59 -12.67 0.12
CA LEU A 417 -10.52 -11.74 -0.25
C LEU A 417 -9.45 -11.65 0.83
N VAL A 418 -9.85 -11.58 2.11
CA VAL A 418 -8.91 -11.61 3.24
C VAL A 418 -8.16 -12.94 3.27
N ALA A 419 -8.83 -14.07 3.10
CA ALA A 419 -8.21 -15.39 3.04
C ALA A 419 -7.22 -15.49 1.86
N LEU A 420 -7.58 -14.99 0.68
CA LEU A 420 -6.69 -14.93 -0.48
C LEU A 420 -5.48 -14.02 -0.21
N SER A 421 -5.68 -12.88 0.46
CA SER A 421 -4.58 -12.02 0.90
C SER A 421 -3.63 -12.75 1.85
N VAL A 422 -4.14 -13.55 2.78
CA VAL A 422 -3.32 -14.38 3.67
C VAL A 422 -2.56 -15.44 2.88
N VAL A 423 -3.21 -16.12 1.93
CA VAL A 423 -2.54 -17.10 1.05
C VAL A 423 -1.45 -16.41 0.21
N ALA A 424 -1.72 -15.23 -0.34
CA ALA A 424 -0.75 -14.44 -1.09
C ALA A 424 0.46 -14.05 -0.23
N CYS A 425 0.24 -13.74 1.05
CA CYS A 425 1.33 -13.53 2.01
C CYS A 425 2.22 -14.78 2.19
N TYR A 426 1.63 -15.97 2.31
CA TYR A 426 2.39 -17.24 2.40
C TYR A 426 3.11 -17.59 1.10
N ALA A 427 2.57 -17.19 -0.04
CA ALA A 427 3.20 -17.36 -1.35
C ALA A 427 4.37 -16.36 -1.54
N TYR A 428 4.22 -15.12 -1.09
CA TYR A 428 5.27 -14.10 -1.18
C TYR A 428 6.44 -14.38 -0.23
N TYR A 429 6.17 -14.95 0.95
CA TYR A 429 7.16 -15.43 1.91
C TYR A 429 7.18 -16.97 1.92
N PRO A 430 7.90 -17.61 0.97
CA PRO A 430 7.87 -19.06 0.81
C PRO A 430 8.48 -19.79 2.00
N SER A 431 8.45 -21.13 1.94
CA SER A 431 8.95 -21.96 3.03
C SER A 431 10.47 -21.78 3.24
N PRO A 432 11.00 -22.09 4.44
CA PRO A 432 12.43 -21.99 4.69
C PRO A 432 13.27 -22.82 3.71
N ASP A 433 12.79 -23.99 3.31
CA ASP A 433 13.50 -24.87 2.36
C ASP A 433 13.58 -24.24 0.97
N GLU A 434 12.45 -23.75 0.42
CA GLU A 434 12.43 -23.03 -0.86
C GLU A 434 13.31 -21.77 -0.83
N CYS A 435 13.27 -21.00 0.27
CA CYS A 435 14.14 -19.84 0.44
C CYS A 435 15.63 -20.25 0.41
N LEU A 436 16.00 -21.35 1.08
CA LEU A 436 17.38 -21.83 1.12
C LEU A 436 17.87 -22.32 -0.25
N ASP A 437 16.98 -22.85 -1.08
CA ASP A 437 17.29 -23.26 -2.46
C ASP A 437 17.56 -22.04 -3.36
N GLU A 438 16.70 -21.02 -3.31
CA GLU A 438 16.88 -19.75 -4.04
C GLU A 438 18.13 -18.99 -3.57
N ILE A 439 18.37 -18.96 -2.25
CA ILE A 439 19.61 -18.45 -1.66
C ILE A 439 20.82 -19.22 -2.19
N GLY A 440 20.69 -20.54 -2.37
CA GLY A 440 21.74 -21.39 -2.93
C GLY A 440 22.16 -20.95 -4.33
N MET A 441 21.18 -20.63 -5.19
CA MET A 441 21.40 -20.14 -6.56
C MET A 441 22.01 -18.74 -6.55
N ALA A 442 21.39 -17.78 -5.85
CA ALA A 442 21.86 -16.40 -5.78
C ALA A 442 23.29 -16.31 -5.21
N ARG A 443 23.59 -17.11 -4.18
CA ARG A 443 24.94 -17.20 -3.60
C ARG A 443 25.96 -17.72 -4.62
N ALA A 444 25.62 -18.74 -5.41
CA ALA A 444 26.54 -19.33 -6.38
C ALA A 444 26.93 -18.32 -7.46
N GLU A 445 25.94 -17.60 -8.01
CA GLU A 445 26.15 -16.53 -8.98
C GLU A 445 26.99 -15.39 -8.39
N CYS A 446 26.57 -14.85 -7.24
CA CYS A 446 27.22 -13.71 -6.58
C CYS A 446 28.69 -14.00 -6.23
N LEU A 447 28.97 -15.11 -5.53
CA LEU A 447 30.33 -15.41 -5.07
C LEU A 447 31.25 -15.84 -6.21
N SER A 448 30.73 -16.50 -7.26
CA SER A 448 31.50 -16.84 -8.45
C SER A 448 31.88 -15.59 -9.24
N ALA A 449 30.95 -14.66 -9.41
CA ALA A 449 31.17 -13.36 -10.04
C ALA A 449 32.23 -12.53 -9.30
N ALA A 450 32.08 -12.41 -7.98
CA ALA A 450 33.02 -11.69 -7.12
C ALA A 450 34.45 -12.28 -7.22
N ASN A 451 34.58 -13.61 -7.18
CA ASN A 451 35.88 -14.27 -7.31
C ASN A 451 36.53 -14.14 -8.70
N SER A 452 35.71 -13.99 -9.74
CA SER A 452 36.18 -13.84 -11.14
C SER A 452 36.41 -12.39 -11.56
N GLY A 453 36.13 -11.42 -10.69
CA GLY A 453 36.27 -9.99 -10.97
C GLY A 453 35.15 -9.41 -11.84
N GLN A 454 34.02 -10.12 -12.00
CA GLN A 454 32.83 -9.62 -12.70
C GLN A 454 31.98 -8.79 -11.75
N VAL A 455 32.43 -7.56 -11.47
CA VAL A 455 31.85 -6.65 -10.47
C VAL A 455 30.36 -6.40 -10.72
N ASP A 456 29.98 -6.03 -11.94
CA ASP A 456 28.58 -5.71 -12.27
C ASP A 456 27.63 -6.90 -12.04
N HIS A 457 28.07 -8.13 -12.35
CA HIS A 457 27.26 -9.34 -12.15
C HIS A 457 27.14 -9.69 -10.66
N ALA A 458 28.20 -9.46 -9.88
CA ALA A 458 28.18 -9.64 -8.44
C ALA A 458 27.22 -8.62 -7.77
N LEU A 459 27.33 -7.34 -8.14
CA LEU A 459 26.46 -6.26 -7.65
C LEU A 459 24.99 -6.46 -8.04
N PHE A 460 24.70 -7.16 -9.13
CA PHE A 460 23.33 -7.54 -9.49
C PHE A 460 22.74 -8.60 -8.55
N TRP A 461 23.50 -9.67 -8.23
CA TRP A 461 23.01 -10.80 -7.43
C TRP A 461 23.10 -10.61 -5.92
N LEU A 462 23.98 -9.73 -5.45
CA LEU A 462 24.14 -9.38 -4.04
C LEU A 462 22.83 -8.91 -3.37
N PRO A 463 22.10 -7.92 -3.91
CA PRO A 463 20.82 -7.48 -3.32
C PRO A 463 19.74 -8.56 -3.40
N VAL A 464 19.78 -9.44 -4.42
CA VAL A 464 18.86 -10.59 -4.53
C VAL A 464 19.08 -11.58 -3.39
N TRP A 465 20.35 -11.91 -3.08
CA TRP A 465 20.68 -12.76 -1.95
C TRP A 465 20.27 -12.10 -0.62
N GLU A 466 20.49 -10.79 -0.48
CA GLU A 466 20.10 -10.07 0.73
C GLU A 466 18.58 -10.10 0.96
N ASP A 467 17.77 -9.85 -0.08
CA ASP A 467 16.31 -9.88 0.00
C ASP A 467 15.80 -11.28 0.39
N TRP A 468 16.31 -12.34 -0.25
CA TRP A 468 15.96 -13.71 0.11
C TRP A 468 16.34 -14.07 1.55
N SER A 469 17.44 -13.53 2.07
CA SER A 469 17.84 -13.73 3.47
C SER A 469 16.82 -13.14 4.46
N ARG A 470 16.23 -11.99 4.11
CA ARG A 470 15.17 -11.34 4.90
C ARG A 470 13.85 -12.11 4.78
N ARG A 471 13.52 -12.59 3.58
CA ARG A 471 12.33 -13.43 3.34
C ARG A 471 12.40 -14.75 4.10
N LEU A 472 13.58 -15.37 4.22
CA LEU A 472 13.78 -16.59 4.99
C LEU A 472 13.38 -16.40 6.47
N GLU A 473 13.76 -15.29 7.10
CA GLU A 473 13.41 -15.02 8.51
C GLU A 473 11.89 -14.87 8.68
N VAL A 474 11.23 -14.13 7.78
CA VAL A 474 9.78 -13.91 7.85
C VAL A 474 8.99 -15.17 7.46
N GLY A 475 9.40 -15.88 6.41
CA GLY A 475 8.82 -17.15 6.01
C GLY A 475 8.91 -18.22 7.12
N THR A 476 10.00 -18.20 7.90
CA THR A 476 10.14 -19.00 9.12
C THR A 476 9.16 -18.57 10.21
N PHE A 477 9.09 -17.26 10.51
CA PHE A 477 8.22 -16.72 11.55
C PHE A 477 6.74 -17.03 11.30
N ILE A 478 6.27 -16.86 10.07
CA ILE A 478 4.86 -17.08 9.70
C ILE A 478 4.44 -18.56 9.86
N ARG A 479 5.39 -19.51 9.71
CA ARG A 479 5.12 -20.95 9.79
C ARG A 479 5.38 -21.54 11.17
N ALA A 480 6.46 -21.14 11.83
CA ALA A 480 6.88 -21.66 13.13
C ALA A 480 6.44 -20.80 14.33
N GLY A 481 5.98 -19.57 14.10
CA GLY A 481 5.59 -18.61 15.15
C GLY A 481 6.77 -17.90 15.83
N GLU A 482 8.01 -18.35 15.59
CA GLU A 482 9.21 -17.73 16.14
C GLU A 482 10.42 -17.90 15.20
N VAL A 483 11.39 -16.98 15.32
CA VAL A 483 12.73 -17.10 14.73
C VAL A 483 13.72 -17.15 15.89
N ARG A 484 14.49 -18.23 15.99
CA ARG A 484 15.41 -18.46 17.11
C ARG A 484 16.44 -17.33 17.17
N PRO A 485 16.88 -16.88 18.37
CA PRO A 485 17.88 -15.83 18.50
C PRO A 485 19.17 -16.11 17.71
N TYR A 486 19.59 -17.39 17.67
CA TYR A 486 20.75 -17.82 16.89
C TYR A 486 20.52 -17.67 15.37
N GLN A 487 19.36 -18.08 14.85
CA GLN A 487 19.00 -17.92 13.44
C GLN A 487 19.02 -16.45 13.02
N ARG A 488 18.41 -15.58 13.83
CA ARG A 488 18.38 -14.12 13.59
C ARG A 488 19.77 -13.51 13.64
N MET A 489 20.61 -13.92 14.59
CA MET A 489 21.99 -13.43 14.68
C MET A 489 22.82 -13.86 13.46
N GLN A 490 22.70 -15.12 13.04
CA GLN A 490 23.38 -15.59 11.82
C GLN A 490 22.86 -14.86 10.57
N GLY A 491 21.55 -14.58 10.49
CA GLY A 491 20.95 -13.76 9.44
C GLY A 491 21.47 -12.32 9.43
N TYR A 492 21.62 -11.70 10.60
CA TYR A 492 22.25 -10.37 10.72
C TYR A 492 23.71 -10.39 10.26
N LEU A 493 24.49 -11.38 10.72
CA LEU A 493 25.91 -11.49 10.36
C LEU A 493 26.13 -11.75 8.87
N ILE A 494 25.29 -12.56 8.22
CA ILE A 494 25.43 -12.79 6.78
C ILE A 494 25.15 -11.50 6.01
N ARG A 495 24.08 -10.77 6.33
CA ARG A 495 23.74 -9.48 5.70
C ARG A 495 24.86 -8.45 5.87
N LYS A 496 25.41 -8.32 7.07
CA LYS A 496 26.56 -7.43 7.32
C LYS A 496 27.81 -7.80 6.51
N LYS A 497 28.04 -9.09 6.26
CA LYS A 497 29.15 -9.51 5.39
C LYS A 497 28.87 -9.29 3.90
N LEU A 498 27.60 -9.35 3.48
CA LEU A 498 27.21 -8.99 2.12
C LEU A 498 27.41 -7.49 1.87
N GLU A 499 27.04 -6.64 2.83
CA GLU A 499 27.30 -5.19 2.78
C GLU A 499 28.80 -4.88 2.67
N LEU A 500 29.65 -5.60 3.42
CA LEU A 500 31.11 -5.49 3.25
C LEU A 500 31.55 -5.93 1.85
N LEU A 501 31.00 -7.01 1.31
CA LEU A 501 31.32 -7.45 -0.06
C LEU A 501 30.92 -6.41 -1.10
N GLU A 502 29.78 -5.75 -0.93
CA GLU A 502 29.32 -4.65 -1.78
C GLU A 502 30.34 -3.51 -1.76
N HIS A 503 30.78 -3.08 -0.56
CA HIS A 503 31.80 -2.03 -0.43
C HIS A 503 33.13 -2.39 -1.12
N GLU A 504 33.60 -3.64 -1.00
CA GLU A 504 34.83 -4.09 -1.67
C GLU A 504 34.67 -4.15 -3.20
N LEU A 505 33.48 -4.54 -3.68
CA LEU A 505 33.17 -4.58 -5.11
C LEU A 505 33.10 -3.19 -5.73
N GLU A 506 32.61 -2.20 -4.98
CA GLU A 506 32.51 -0.80 -5.40
C GLU A 506 33.82 -0.01 -5.16
N HIS A 507 34.83 -0.61 -4.53
CA HIS A 507 36.09 0.06 -4.25
C HIS A 507 36.86 0.38 -5.54
N ASP A 508 37.40 1.60 -5.63
CA ASP A 508 38.23 2.05 -6.75
C ASP A 508 39.59 2.55 -6.22
N PRO A 509 40.71 1.86 -6.52
CA PRO A 509 40.84 0.74 -7.45
C PRO A 509 40.32 -0.59 -6.88
N PHE A 510 39.76 -1.44 -7.74
CA PHE A 510 39.24 -2.76 -7.36
C PHE A 510 40.35 -3.70 -6.87
N GLU A 511 40.25 -4.15 -5.61
CA GLU A 511 41.22 -5.04 -4.97
C GLU A 511 40.73 -6.50 -4.92
N THR A 512 41.27 -7.33 -5.82
CA THR A 512 40.86 -8.74 -5.93
C THR A 512 41.15 -9.58 -4.69
N ASP A 513 42.23 -9.25 -3.96
CA ASP A 513 42.67 -10.04 -2.81
C ASP A 513 41.81 -9.78 -1.58
N GLU A 514 41.35 -8.54 -1.38
CA GLU A 514 40.41 -8.18 -0.31
C GLU A 514 39.04 -8.79 -0.56
N THR A 515 38.54 -8.69 -1.80
CA THR A 515 37.29 -9.34 -2.23
C THR A 515 37.31 -10.85 -1.93
N LYS A 516 38.39 -11.56 -2.29
CA LYS A 516 38.54 -13.00 -2.01
C LYS A 516 38.55 -13.33 -0.52
N ARG A 517 39.15 -12.48 0.32
CA ARG A 517 39.11 -12.64 1.78
C ARG A 517 37.69 -12.54 2.30
N VAL A 518 36.93 -11.52 1.89
CA VAL A 518 35.53 -11.33 2.29
C VAL A 518 34.66 -12.51 1.83
N VAL A 519 34.85 -13.01 0.60
CA VAL A 519 34.14 -14.19 0.07
C VAL A 519 34.40 -15.45 0.91
N SER A 520 35.64 -15.72 1.29
CA SER A 520 35.99 -16.84 2.18
C SER A 520 35.27 -16.74 3.53
N ASP A 521 35.25 -15.52 4.08
CA ASP A 521 34.63 -15.20 5.34
C ASP A 521 33.10 -15.35 5.32
N ILE A 522 32.48 -15.04 4.19
CA ILE A 522 31.06 -15.22 3.92
C ILE A 522 30.69 -16.70 3.91
N LEU A 523 31.47 -17.55 3.23
CA LEU A 523 31.19 -18.99 3.13
C LEU A 523 31.09 -19.65 4.52
N GLY A 524 31.99 -19.29 5.44
CA GLY A 524 31.98 -19.77 6.82
C GLY A 524 30.69 -19.40 7.56
N THR A 525 30.28 -18.14 7.50
CA THR A 525 29.03 -17.67 8.13
C THR A 525 27.79 -18.26 7.47
N ASN A 526 27.76 -18.30 6.14
CA ASN A 526 26.67 -18.87 5.37
C ASN A 526 26.43 -20.34 5.72
N SER A 527 27.49 -21.15 5.89
CA SER A 527 27.34 -22.56 6.27
C SER A 527 26.63 -22.75 7.63
N ARG A 528 26.97 -21.92 8.62
CA ARG A 528 26.33 -21.92 9.95
C ARG A 528 24.91 -21.40 9.88
N TRP A 529 24.68 -20.36 9.08
CA TRP A 529 23.37 -19.77 8.87
C TRP A 529 22.41 -20.76 8.22
N VAL A 530 22.77 -21.35 7.07
CA VAL A 530 21.94 -22.36 6.38
C VAL A 530 21.64 -23.55 7.30
N ARG A 531 22.64 -24.06 8.03
CA ARG A 531 22.44 -25.17 8.97
C ARG A 531 21.46 -24.81 10.10
N SER A 532 21.36 -23.54 10.48
CA SER A 532 20.45 -23.10 11.55
C SER A 532 18.97 -23.14 11.16
N PHE A 533 18.65 -23.13 9.87
CA PHE A 533 17.27 -23.16 9.36
C PHE A 533 16.82 -24.55 8.91
N ARG A 534 17.75 -25.48 8.70
CA ARG A 534 17.40 -26.88 8.43
C ARG A 534 16.86 -27.55 9.69
N PRO A 535 15.85 -28.43 9.57
CA PRO A 535 15.40 -29.24 10.69
C PRO A 535 16.59 -30.05 11.24
N ALA A 536 16.67 -30.16 12.57
CA ALA A 536 17.65 -31.05 13.19
C ALA A 536 17.31 -32.48 12.76
N GLY A 537 18.13 -33.03 11.88
CA GLY A 537 18.03 -34.43 11.45
C GLY A 537 18.37 -35.41 12.55
#